data_AF-A0A2N1QYM4-F1
#
_entry.id   AF-A0A2N1QYM4-F1
#
_cell.length_a   1.000
_cell.length_b   1.000
_cell.length_c   1.000
_cell.angle_alpha   90.00
_cell.angle_beta   90.00
_cell.angle_gamma   90.00
#
_symmetry.space_group_name_H-M   'P 1'
#
loop_
_entity.id
_entity.type
_entity.pdbx_description
1 polymer ?
#
loop_
_entity_poly.entity_id
_entity_poly.type
_entity_poly.pdbx_seq_one_letter_code
_entity_poly.pdbx_strand_id
1 'polypeptide(L)'
;MRLTNAPWSIQASELSQRFGLAVHLINDFTAISYAVALLDPRDREQIGHLPHGDGSEPMPGFGMALVVGAGTGLGVGFMDKDEGGACRVYPSEGGHSAMPCWDERSFAFFCWMKARLGFEPSIERAVSGQGIDNIFGFLCSQGEPGDLAATILEKTENERPALIAANRMKDPLCAQTLELFTEFYAREVSSLATAFLPEGGIWLAGGISSKNESFLIEENRFMRAFEINSEPHIRKFLAKVPVMIVRNYSISLIGAANAACQLGKKAR
;
A
#
# COMPACT_ATOMS: atom_id res chain seq x y z
N MET A 1 7.66 21.93 7.04
CA MET A 1 6.94 20.66 7.22
C MET A 1 6.66 20.48 8.69
N ARG A 2 5.39 20.30 9.08
CA ARG A 2 5.01 19.90 10.43
C ARG A 2 4.81 18.39 10.41
N LEU A 3 5.43 17.66 11.33
CA LEU A 3 5.24 16.22 11.41
C LEU A 3 3.87 15.92 12.04
N THR A 4 3.18 14.90 11.53
CA THR A 4 1.88 14.44 12.05
C THR A 4 2.03 13.64 13.34
N ASN A 5 3.15 12.92 13.49
CA ASN A 5 3.41 12.01 14.61
C ASN A 5 4.45 12.52 15.62
N ALA A 6 4.92 13.77 15.49
CA ALA A 6 5.89 14.36 16.40
C ALA A 6 5.69 15.88 16.51
N PRO A 7 5.99 16.52 17.65
CA PRO A 7 5.82 17.96 17.87
C PRO A 7 6.92 18.80 17.19
N TRP A 8 7.43 18.35 16.05
CA TRP A 8 8.50 19.01 15.32
C TRP A 8 7.95 19.79 14.13
N SER A 9 8.50 20.99 13.96
CA SER A 9 8.33 21.81 12.77
C SER A 9 9.72 22.03 12.15
N ILE A 10 9.89 21.56 10.93
CA ILE A 10 11.17 21.60 10.22
C ILE A 10 11.01 22.48 8.99
N GLN A 11 11.89 23.48 8.84
CA GLN A 11 11.94 24.33 7.64
C GLN A 11 13.19 24.03 6.83
N ALA A 12 13.01 23.79 5.53
CA ALA A 12 14.14 23.52 4.63
C ALA A 12 15.11 24.71 4.58
N SER A 13 14.59 25.93 4.57
CA SER A 13 15.38 27.18 4.58
C SER A 13 16.27 27.31 5.82
N GLU A 14 15.74 26.99 7.00
CA GLU A 14 16.48 27.04 8.27
C GLU A 14 17.64 26.03 8.26
N LEU A 15 17.37 24.79 7.82
CA LEU A 15 18.40 23.77 7.67
C LEU A 15 19.44 24.17 6.61
N SER A 16 19.01 24.71 5.48
CA SER A 16 19.90 25.20 4.43
C SER A 16 20.83 26.30 4.93
N GLN A 17 20.30 27.28 5.67
CA GLN A 17 21.10 28.37 6.24
C GLN A 17 22.08 27.84 7.30
N ARG A 18 21.62 26.91 8.16
CA ARG A 18 22.44 26.36 9.24
C ARG A 18 23.60 25.50 8.75
N PHE A 19 23.39 24.71 7.70
CA PHE A 19 24.39 23.76 7.20
C PHE A 19 25.11 24.22 5.93
N GLY A 20 24.68 25.30 5.28
CA GLY A 20 25.29 25.80 4.04
C GLY A 20 25.06 24.88 2.83
N LEU A 21 23.99 24.08 2.84
CA LEU A 21 23.67 23.09 1.81
C LEU A 21 22.24 23.30 1.28
N ALA A 22 21.98 22.92 0.04
CA ALA A 22 20.61 22.85 -0.48
C ALA A 22 19.84 21.71 0.22
N VAL A 23 18.67 22.02 0.78
CA VAL A 23 17.86 21.06 1.53
C VAL A 23 16.48 20.93 0.89
N HIS A 24 16.06 19.69 0.65
CA HIS A 24 14.70 19.35 0.26
C HIS A 24 14.08 18.45 1.33
N LEU A 25 12.87 18.78 1.78
CA LEU A 25 12.07 17.92 2.64
C LEU A 25 11.09 17.16 1.76
N ILE A 26 11.10 15.82 1.86
CA ILE A 26 10.23 14.94 1.10
C ILE A 26 9.46 14.02 2.05
N ASN A 27 8.26 13.63 1.65
CA ASN A 27 7.48 12.60 2.34
C ASN A 27 8.16 11.21 2.19
N ASP A 28 7.88 10.29 3.11
CA ASP A 28 8.44 8.94 3.13
C ASP A 28 8.09 8.12 1.88
N PHE A 29 6.83 8.15 1.41
CA PHE A 29 6.43 7.51 0.15
C PHE A 29 7.00 8.20 -1.08
N THR A 30 7.28 9.50 -1.01
CA THR A 30 8.07 10.17 -2.05
C THR A 30 9.49 9.59 -2.10
N ALA A 31 10.12 9.38 -0.95
CA ALA A 31 11.44 8.75 -0.88
C ALA A 31 11.40 7.30 -1.39
N ILE A 32 10.42 6.49 -0.95
CA ILE A 32 10.25 5.12 -1.42
C ILE A 32 10.05 5.08 -2.94
N SER A 33 9.29 6.02 -3.52
CA SER A 33 9.12 6.11 -4.98
C SER A 33 10.44 6.35 -5.70
N TYR A 34 11.29 7.24 -5.20
CA TYR A 34 12.64 7.41 -5.74
C TYR A 34 13.51 6.16 -5.56
N ALA A 35 13.29 5.36 -4.52
CA ALA A 35 14.02 4.13 -4.29
C ALA A 35 13.61 3.04 -5.28
N VAL A 36 12.31 2.87 -5.51
CA VAL A 36 11.73 1.90 -6.46
C VAL A 36 12.30 2.12 -7.86
N ALA A 37 12.55 3.36 -8.27
CA ALA A 37 13.18 3.66 -9.55
C ALA A 37 14.55 2.95 -9.76
N LEU A 38 15.26 2.62 -8.68
CA LEU A 38 16.58 1.99 -8.70
C LEU A 38 16.56 0.47 -8.54
N LEU A 39 15.42 -0.13 -8.23
CA LEU A 39 15.32 -1.57 -7.98
C LEU A 39 15.41 -2.34 -9.30
N ASP A 40 16.13 -3.47 -9.30
CA ASP A 40 16.06 -4.44 -10.39
C ASP A 40 14.86 -5.37 -10.13
N PRO A 41 13.80 -5.34 -10.96
CA PRO A 41 12.64 -6.21 -10.79
C PRO A 41 12.98 -7.70 -10.92
N ARG A 42 14.16 -8.06 -11.44
CA ARG A 42 14.62 -9.45 -11.57
C ARG A 42 15.32 -9.96 -10.31
N ASP A 43 15.67 -9.07 -9.38
CA ASP A 43 16.23 -9.48 -8.09
C ASP A 43 15.11 -10.07 -7.22
N ARG A 44 14.97 -11.40 -7.31
CA ARG A 44 13.97 -12.15 -6.57
C ARG A 44 14.25 -12.23 -5.08
N GLU A 45 15.40 -11.80 -4.57
CA GLU A 45 15.61 -11.69 -3.13
C GLU A 45 14.96 -10.42 -2.59
N GLN A 46 15.08 -9.32 -3.33
CA GLN A 46 14.53 -8.03 -2.96
C GLN A 46 13.07 -7.83 -3.39
N ILE A 47 12.66 -8.48 -4.47
CA ILE A 47 11.37 -8.26 -5.14
C ILE A 47 10.58 -9.56 -5.25
N GLY A 48 9.41 -9.58 -4.63
CA GLY A 48 8.36 -10.58 -4.88
C GLY A 48 7.54 -10.19 -6.10
N HIS A 49 6.99 -11.17 -6.82
CA HIS A 49 6.05 -10.94 -7.92
C HIS A 49 4.72 -11.60 -7.55
N LEU A 50 3.62 -10.91 -7.82
CA LEU A 50 2.29 -11.50 -7.69
C LEU A 50 1.89 -12.10 -9.04
N PRO A 51 1.80 -13.43 -9.16
CA PRO A 51 1.38 -14.06 -10.40
C PRO A 51 -0.10 -13.79 -10.67
N HIS A 52 -0.44 -13.52 -11.93
CA HIS A 52 -1.81 -13.37 -12.39
C HIS A 52 -2.59 -14.69 -12.33
N GLY A 53 -3.90 -14.62 -12.56
CA GLY A 53 -4.78 -15.79 -12.56
C GLY A 53 -4.35 -16.92 -13.51
N ASP A 54 -3.65 -16.59 -14.60
CA ASP A 54 -3.11 -17.54 -15.58
C ASP A 54 -1.68 -18.02 -15.28
N GLY A 55 -1.11 -17.58 -14.15
CA GLY A 55 0.27 -17.87 -13.73
C GLY A 55 1.32 -16.98 -14.38
N SER A 56 0.94 -15.99 -15.20
CA SER A 56 1.89 -15.05 -15.78
C SER A 56 2.42 -14.06 -14.74
N GLU A 57 3.69 -13.68 -14.91
CA GLU A 57 4.36 -12.65 -14.11
C GLU A 57 4.98 -11.64 -15.08
N PRO A 58 4.19 -10.67 -15.59
CA PRO A 58 4.71 -9.66 -16.50
C PRO A 58 5.79 -8.84 -15.81
N MET A 59 6.76 -8.37 -16.59
CA MET A 59 7.84 -7.52 -16.08
C MET A 59 7.46 -6.04 -16.25
N PRO A 60 7.80 -5.17 -15.28
CA PRO A 60 7.58 -3.73 -15.41
C PRO A 60 8.43 -3.15 -16.54
N GLY A 61 7.81 -2.26 -17.32
CA GLY A 61 8.48 -1.47 -18.34
C GLY A 61 9.00 -0.14 -17.81
N PHE A 62 8.97 0.87 -18.67
CA PHE A 62 9.24 2.26 -18.34
C PHE A 62 7.94 3.06 -18.27
N GLY A 63 8.03 4.34 -17.91
CA GLY A 63 6.90 5.25 -17.81
C GLY A 63 6.28 5.28 -16.40
N MET A 64 4.96 5.42 -16.35
CA MET A 64 4.20 5.56 -15.12
C MET A 64 4.32 4.31 -14.25
N ALA A 65 4.71 4.47 -12.99
CA ALA A 65 4.73 3.42 -11.99
C ALA A 65 4.02 3.89 -10.72
N LEU A 66 3.28 2.98 -10.09
CA LEU A 66 2.60 3.22 -8.82
C LEU A 66 3.40 2.61 -7.67
N VAL A 67 3.44 3.31 -6.55
CA VAL A 67 4.03 2.83 -5.30
C VAL A 67 2.96 2.92 -4.23
N VAL A 68 2.50 1.77 -3.75
CA VAL A 68 1.39 1.68 -2.79
C VAL A 68 1.85 0.85 -1.61
N GLY A 69 1.53 1.24 -0.38
CA GLY A 69 2.06 0.52 0.77
C GLY A 69 1.19 0.64 2.01
N ALA A 70 0.68 -0.51 2.45
CA ALA A 70 0.02 -0.65 3.74
C ALA A 70 1.05 -0.91 4.86
N GLY A 71 1.02 -0.04 5.86
CA GLY A 71 1.82 -0.11 7.08
C GLY A 71 1.00 0.38 8.26
N THR A 72 1.51 1.35 9.04
CA THR A 72 0.67 2.03 10.04
C THR A 72 -0.50 2.79 9.39
N GLY A 73 -0.25 3.41 8.24
CA GLY A 73 -1.26 4.01 7.36
C GLY A 73 -1.18 3.42 5.95
N LEU A 74 -1.77 4.12 4.97
CA LEU A 74 -1.71 3.79 3.56
C LEU A 74 -1.00 4.91 2.78
N GLY A 75 0.22 4.64 2.34
CA GLY A 75 0.91 5.55 1.45
C GLY A 75 0.66 5.22 -0.02
N VAL A 76 0.54 6.27 -0.83
CA VAL A 76 0.40 6.20 -2.28
C VAL A 76 1.34 7.23 -2.90
N GLY A 77 2.15 6.79 -3.84
CA GLY A 77 3.01 7.63 -4.66
C GLY A 77 2.99 7.14 -6.11
N PHE A 78 3.37 8.02 -7.03
CA PHE A 78 3.53 7.65 -8.43
C PHE A 78 4.77 8.33 -9.00
N MET A 79 5.36 7.68 -9.98
CA MET A 79 6.56 8.19 -10.64
C MET A 79 6.50 7.92 -12.13
N ASP A 80 7.15 8.78 -12.89
CA ASP A 80 7.42 8.57 -14.30
C ASP A 80 8.91 8.28 -14.46
N LYS A 81 9.25 7.09 -14.97
CA LYS A 81 10.63 6.61 -15.12
C LYS A 81 10.98 6.51 -16.60
N ASP A 82 12.09 7.12 -17.00
CA ASP A 82 12.58 6.99 -18.37
C ASP A 82 13.53 5.79 -18.56
N GLU A 83 13.84 5.49 -19.82
CA GLU A 83 14.80 4.44 -20.20
C GLU A 83 16.24 4.75 -19.76
N GLY A 84 16.57 6.04 -19.56
CA GLY A 84 17.88 6.52 -19.14
C GLY A 84 18.12 6.49 -17.64
N GLY A 85 17.14 6.03 -16.85
CA GLY A 85 17.21 5.97 -15.38
C GLY A 85 16.93 7.29 -14.67
N ALA A 86 16.53 8.34 -15.37
CA ALA A 86 15.92 9.50 -14.73
C ALA A 86 14.49 9.15 -14.31
N CYS A 87 14.05 9.76 -13.21
CA CYS A 87 12.68 9.59 -12.75
C CYS A 87 12.15 10.90 -12.17
N ARG A 88 10.85 11.09 -12.32
CA ARG A 88 10.10 12.17 -11.68
C ARG A 88 9.05 11.56 -10.76
N VAL A 89 9.20 11.80 -9.47
CA VAL A 89 8.23 11.38 -8.46
C VAL A 89 7.19 12.47 -8.23
N TYR A 90 5.96 12.05 -8.01
CA TYR A 90 4.83 12.90 -7.67
C TYR A 90 4.29 12.46 -6.29
N PRO A 91 4.32 13.36 -5.29
CA PRO A 91 3.74 13.07 -3.98
C PRO A 91 2.21 12.99 -4.09
N SER A 92 1.59 12.14 -3.26
CA SER A 92 0.14 12.03 -3.19
C SER A 92 -0.33 11.65 -1.79
N GLU A 93 -1.59 11.96 -1.49
CA GLU A 93 -2.30 11.53 -0.28
C GLU A 93 -3.38 10.49 -0.66
N GLY A 94 -3.09 9.65 -1.67
CA GLY A 94 -4.06 8.73 -2.26
C GLY A 94 -4.71 7.76 -1.26
N GLY A 95 -4.01 7.41 -0.17
CA GLY A 95 -4.57 6.56 0.89
C GLY A 95 -5.70 7.22 1.70
N HIS A 96 -5.84 8.54 1.60
CA HIS A 96 -6.94 9.29 2.19
C HIS A 96 -8.14 9.48 1.23
N SER A 97 -8.11 8.84 0.06
CA SER A 97 -9.26 8.81 -0.86
C SER A 97 -10.43 7.99 -0.29
N ALA A 98 -11.61 8.12 -0.93
CA ALA A 98 -12.84 7.47 -0.48
C ALA A 98 -12.74 5.93 -0.50
N MET A 99 -13.30 5.27 0.51
CA MET A 99 -13.31 3.81 0.58
C MET A 99 -14.30 3.21 -0.44
N PRO A 100 -13.87 2.27 -1.32
CA PRO A 100 -14.75 1.68 -2.32
C PRO A 100 -15.70 0.67 -1.70
N CYS A 101 -16.89 0.52 -2.27
CA CYS A 101 -17.84 -0.55 -1.97
C CYS A 101 -18.16 -1.29 -3.27
N TRP A 102 -18.10 -2.61 -3.26
CA TRP A 102 -18.34 -3.44 -4.46
C TRP A 102 -19.38 -4.54 -4.25
N ASP A 103 -19.76 -4.81 -3.00
CA ASP A 103 -20.74 -5.81 -2.61
C ASP A 103 -21.42 -5.42 -1.28
N GLU A 104 -22.35 -6.26 -0.81
CA GLU A 104 -23.08 -6.02 0.43
C GLU A 104 -22.16 -6.02 1.66
N ARG A 105 -21.09 -6.83 1.66
CA ARG A 105 -20.16 -6.96 2.79
C ARG A 105 -19.29 -5.73 2.94
N SER A 106 -18.68 -5.25 1.85
CA SER A 106 -17.89 -4.02 1.81
C SER A 106 -18.76 -2.78 2.13
N PHE A 107 -20.00 -2.76 1.66
CA PHE A 107 -20.97 -1.71 2.01
C PHE A 107 -21.36 -1.74 3.49
N ALA A 108 -21.59 -2.92 4.08
CA ALA A 108 -21.87 -3.05 5.51
C ALA A 108 -20.68 -2.57 6.37
N PHE A 109 -19.45 -2.92 5.98
CA PHE A 109 -18.24 -2.43 6.62
C PHE A 109 -18.13 -0.90 6.52
N PHE A 110 -18.43 -0.32 5.35
CA PHE A 110 -18.50 1.13 5.16
C PHE A 110 -19.49 1.80 6.11
N CYS A 111 -20.72 1.28 6.20
CA CYS A 111 -21.73 1.81 7.10
C CYS A 111 -21.27 1.73 8.57
N TRP A 112 -20.66 0.61 8.96
CA TRP A 112 -20.13 0.43 10.32
C TRP A 112 -19.02 1.44 10.65
N MET A 113 -18.06 1.63 9.74
CA MET A 113 -17.00 2.62 9.91
C MET A 113 -17.54 4.05 9.93
N LYS A 114 -18.47 4.39 9.03
CA LYS A 114 -19.10 5.71 8.96
C LYS A 114 -19.83 6.05 10.26
N ALA A 115 -20.55 5.10 10.85
CA ALA A 115 -21.22 5.29 12.13
C ALA A 115 -20.24 5.58 13.27
N ARG A 116 -19.07 4.90 13.30
CA ARG A 116 -18.03 5.11 14.30
C ARG A 116 -17.29 6.44 14.14
N LEU A 117 -17.04 6.86 12.90
CA LEU A 117 -16.28 8.08 12.60
C LEU A 117 -17.15 9.34 12.58
N GLY A 118 -18.46 9.21 12.37
CA GLY A 118 -19.36 10.34 12.11
C GLY A 118 -19.19 10.98 10.73
N PHE A 119 -18.32 10.42 9.88
CA PHE A 119 -18.04 10.88 8.51
C PHE A 119 -17.65 9.69 7.62
N GLU A 120 -17.59 9.92 6.32
CA GLU A 120 -17.15 8.91 5.35
C GLU A 120 -15.71 8.43 5.63
N PRO A 121 -15.47 7.11 5.75
CA PRO A 121 -14.13 6.56 5.94
C PRO A 121 -13.30 6.69 4.65
N SER A 122 -12.02 7.01 4.82
CA SER A 122 -11.03 6.86 3.74
C SER A 122 -10.60 5.40 3.58
N ILE A 123 -10.02 5.04 2.43
CA ILE A 123 -9.53 3.68 2.17
C ILE A 123 -8.44 3.23 3.15
N GLU A 124 -7.61 4.13 3.69
CA GLU A 124 -6.68 3.81 4.78
C GLU A 124 -7.36 3.13 5.99
N ARG A 125 -8.64 3.41 6.24
CA ARG A 125 -9.40 2.79 7.33
C ARG A 125 -9.71 1.31 7.11
N ALA A 126 -9.52 0.80 5.90
CA ALA A 126 -9.55 -0.62 5.55
C ALA A 126 -8.16 -1.18 5.23
N VAL A 127 -7.29 -0.37 4.61
CA VAL A 127 -6.00 -0.82 4.06
C VAL A 127 -4.83 -0.22 4.86
N SER A 128 -4.72 -0.63 6.11
CA SER A 128 -3.58 -0.32 7.00
C SER A 128 -3.54 -1.34 8.13
N GLY A 129 -2.56 -1.24 9.03
CA GLY A 129 -2.56 -2.01 10.28
C GLY A 129 -3.84 -1.73 11.09
N GLN A 130 -4.23 -0.46 11.20
CA GLN A 130 -5.51 -0.09 11.81
C GLN A 130 -6.70 -0.61 11.01
N GLY A 131 -6.57 -0.73 9.68
CA GLY A 131 -7.57 -1.32 8.82
C GLY A 131 -7.84 -2.79 9.12
N ILE A 132 -6.80 -3.58 9.38
CA ILE A 132 -6.94 -4.98 9.83
C ILE A 132 -7.73 -5.05 11.14
N ASP A 133 -7.40 -4.22 12.13
CA ASP A 133 -8.13 -4.16 13.41
C ASP A 133 -9.58 -3.71 13.22
N ASN A 134 -9.84 -2.72 12.35
CA ASN A 134 -11.18 -2.25 12.04
C ASN A 134 -12.04 -3.36 11.41
N ILE A 135 -11.49 -4.06 10.42
CA ILE A 135 -12.18 -5.16 9.74
C ILE A 135 -12.47 -6.29 10.74
N PHE A 136 -11.50 -6.63 11.58
CA PHE A 136 -11.70 -7.65 12.63
C PHE A 136 -12.79 -7.25 13.61
N GLY A 137 -12.77 -6.02 14.13
CA GLY A 137 -13.81 -5.48 15.01
C GLY A 137 -15.19 -5.46 14.35
N PHE A 138 -15.27 -5.15 13.06
CA PHE A 138 -16.50 -5.24 12.28
C PHE A 138 -17.01 -6.68 12.25
N LEU A 139 -16.18 -7.65 11.85
CA LEU A 139 -16.59 -9.06 11.77
C LEU A 139 -17.00 -9.62 13.14
N CYS A 140 -16.26 -9.29 14.20
CA CYS A 140 -16.64 -9.62 15.58
C CYS A 140 -17.99 -8.99 15.99
N SER A 141 -18.36 -7.83 15.45
CA SER A 141 -19.66 -7.20 15.76
C SER A 141 -20.85 -7.85 15.06
N GLN A 142 -20.62 -8.71 14.05
CA GLN A 142 -21.69 -9.41 13.32
C GLN A 142 -22.14 -10.71 14.00
N GLY A 143 -21.51 -11.11 15.10
CA GLY A 143 -21.84 -12.34 15.82
C GLY A 143 -21.16 -12.42 17.18
N GLU A 144 -21.09 -13.61 17.77
CA GLU A 144 -20.36 -13.83 19.01
C GLU A 144 -18.93 -14.32 18.70
N PRO A 145 -17.88 -13.56 19.07
CA PRO A 145 -16.51 -14.00 18.87
C PRO A 145 -16.18 -15.17 19.80
N GLY A 146 -15.44 -16.16 19.29
CA GLY A 146 -14.89 -17.23 20.13
C GLY A 146 -13.76 -16.74 21.04
N ASP A 147 -13.31 -17.60 21.96
CA ASP A 147 -12.33 -17.25 23.01
C ASP A 147 -11.04 -16.60 22.48
N LEU A 148 -10.51 -17.11 21.37
CA LEU A 148 -9.29 -16.58 20.76
C LEU A 148 -9.52 -15.17 20.20
N ALA A 149 -10.63 -14.96 19.49
CA ALA A 149 -10.99 -13.65 18.98
C ALA A 149 -11.25 -12.65 20.12
N ALA A 150 -11.94 -13.07 21.19
CA ALA A 150 -12.13 -12.26 22.38
C ALA A 150 -10.79 -11.87 23.04
N THR A 151 -9.85 -12.82 23.17
CA THR A 151 -8.51 -12.58 23.72
C THR A 151 -7.71 -11.58 22.88
N ILE A 152 -7.87 -11.60 21.54
CA ILE A 152 -7.24 -10.63 20.65
C ILE A 152 -7.84 -9.23 20.87
N LEU A 153 -9.16 -9.12 21.04
CA LEU A 153 -9.82 -7.83 21.32
C LEU A 153 -9.36 -7.19 22.64
N GLU A 154 -8.88 -7.96 23.61
CA GLU A 154 -8.31 -7.44 24.85
C GLU A 154 -6.90 -6.82 24.69
N LYS A 155 -6.24 -7.05 23.55
CA LYS A 155 -4.90 -6.49 23.27
C LYS A 155 -4.97 -5.05 22.79
N THR A 156 -3.83 -4.37 22.80
CA THR A 156 -3.75 -2.99 22.30
C THR A 156 -3.95 -2.94 20.79
N GLU A 157 -4.49 -1.83 20.27
CA GLU A 157 -4.74 -1.64 18.83
C GLU A 157 -3.49 -1.87 17.96
N ASN A 158 -2.29 -1.56 18.49
CA ASN A 158 -1.03 -1.77 17.79
C ASN A 158 -0.58 -3.24 17.73
N GLU A 159 -1.01 -4.08 18.68
CA GLU A 159 -0.63 -5.50 18.75
C GLU A 159 -1.58 -6.39 17.93
N ARG A 160 -2.86 -6.01 17.87
CA ARG A 160 -3.91 -6.81 17.24
C ARG A 160 -3.62 -7.20 15.79
N PRO A 161 -3.15 -6.33 14.87
CA PRO A 161 -2.96 -6.69 13.47
C PRO A 161 -1.98 -7.86 13.29
N ALA A 162 -0.90 -7.88 14.07
CA ALA A 162 0.07 -8.98 14.04
C ALA A 162 -0.52 -10.28 14.60
N LEU A 163 -1.31 -10.21 15.68
CA LEU A 163 -1.97 -11.36 16.27
C LEU A 163 -3.05 -11.95 15.35
N ILE A 164 -3.84 -11.10 14.70
CA ILE A 164 -4.84 -11.49 13.71
C ILE A 164 -4.14 -12.27 12.58
N ALA A 165 -3.07 -11.71 12.01
CA ALA A 165 -2.35 -12.36 10.93
C ALA A 165 -1.70 -13.70 11.34
N ALA A 166 -1.18 -13.78 12.57
CA ALA A 166 -0.57 -14.99 13.12
C ALA A 166 -1.58 -16.09 13.42
N ASN A 167 -2.84 -15.74 13.70
CA ASN A 167 -3.89 -16.70 14.09
C ASN A 167 -4.88 -17.03 12.96
N ARG A 168 -4.64 -16.59 11.72
CA ARG A 168 -5.51 -16.88 10.56
C ARG A 168 -5.81 -18.36 10.33
N MET A 169 -4.89 -19.27 10.67
CA MET A 169 -5.10 -20.72 10.53
C MET A 169 -5.82 -21.35 11.73
N LYS A 170 -6.04 -20.58 12.81
CA LYS A 170 -6.59 -21.05 14.08
C LYS A 170 -7.97 -20.46 14.37
N ASP A 171 -8.27 -19.29 13.80
CA ASP A 171 -9.50 -18.55 14.06
C ASP A 171 -10.16 -18.08 12.74
N PRO A 172 -11.43 -18.45 12.49
CA PRO A 172 -12.13 -18.07 11.26
C PRO A 172 -12.32 -16.57 11.07
N LEU A 173 -12.44 -15.77 12.14
CA LEU A 173 -12.57 -14.32 12.03
C LEU A 173 -11.23 -13.69 11.64
N CYS A 174 -10.12 -14.23 12.14
CA CYS A 174 -8.78 -13.83 11.71
C CYS A 174 -8.53 -14.12 10.22
N ALA A 175 -8.94 -15.30 9.74
CA ALA A 175 -8.88 -15.65 8.31
C ALA A 175 -9.71 -14.67 7.47
N GLN A 176 -11.00 -14.51 7.80
CA GLN A 176 -11.92 -13.63 7.07
C GLN A 176 -11.46 -12.17 7.09
N THR A 177 -10.82 -11.72 8.17
CA THR A 177 -10.25 -10.38 8.25
C THR A 177 -9.16 -10.17 7.22
N LEU A 178 -8.21 -11.11 7.10
CA LEU A 178 -7.14 -10.99 6.13
C LEU A 178 -7.64 -11.13 4.69
N GLU A 179 -8.65 -11.96 4.44
CA GLU A 179 -9.32 -12.02 3.12
C GLU A 179 -9.91 -10.66 2.75
N LEU A 180 -10.75 -10.08 3.62
CA LEU A 180 -11.42 -8.82 3.34
C LEU A 180 -10.42 -7.65 3.24
N PHE A 181 -9.37 -7.65 4.08
CA PHE A 181 -8.26 -6.71 3.95
C PHE A 181 -7.57 -6.82 2.59
N THR A 182 -7.28 -8.05 2.14
CA THR A 182 -6.61 -8.31 0.85
C THR A 182 -7.48 -7.87 -0.31
N GLU A 183 -8.80 -8.11 -0.23
CA GLU A 183 -9.75 -7.59 -1.20
C GLU A 183 -9.70 -6.05 -1.24
N PHE A 184 -9.90 -5.34 -0.12
CA PHE A 184 -9.83 -3.87 -0.11
C PHE A 184 -8.51 -3.35 -0.68
N TYR A 185 -7.39 -3.98 -0.32
CA TYR A 185 -6.08 -3.57 -0.80
C TYR A 185 -5.96 -3.75 -2.32
N ALA A 186 -6.33 -4.92 -2.84
CA ALA A 186 -6.28 -5.21 -4.26
C ALA A 186 -7.27 -4.35 -5.07
N ARG A 187 -8.45 -4.05 -4.54
CA ARG A 187 -9.45 -3.18 -5.18
C ARG A 187 -9.00 -1.72 -5.25
N GLU A 188 -8.33 -1.22 -4.22
CA GLU A 188 -7.71 0.11 -4.24
C GLU A 188 -6.59 0.18 -5.28
N VAL A 189 -5.69 -0.81 -5.26
CA VAL A 189 -4.58 -0.89 -6.21
C VAL A 189 -5.09 -1.02 -7.66
N SER A 190 -6.18 -1.76 -7.89
CA SER A 190 -6.87 -1.87 -9.18
C SER A 190 -7.47 -0.55 -9.66
N SER A 191 -8.07 0.21 -8.75
CA SER A 191 -8.64 1.53 -9.03
C SER A 191 -7.54 2.52 -9.44
N LEU A 192 -6.43 2.53 -8.71
CA LEU A 192 -5.26 3.33 -9.05
C LEU A 192 -4.64 2.88 -10.40
N ALA A 193 -4.51 1.58 -10.63
CA ALA A 193 -4.02 1.05 -11.90
C ALA A 193 -4.86 1.53 -13.09
N THR A 194 -6.18 1.55 -12.93
CA THR A 194 -7.12 2.01 -13.94
C THR A 194 -7.01 3.53 -14.19
N ALA A 195 -6.72 4.31 -13.14
CA ALA A 195 -6.58 5.76 -13.24
C ALA A 195 -5.25 6.20 -13.89
N PHE A 196 -4.17 5.45 -13.66
CA PHE A 196 -2.81 5.88 -14.04
C PHE A 196 -2.17 5.06 -15.16
N LEU A 197 -2.72 3.91 -15.52
CA LEU A 197 -2.19 3.02 -16.56
C LEU A 197 -0.67 2.72 -16.41
N PRO A 198 -0.25 2.08 -15.31
CA PRO A 198 1.16 2.02 -14.94
C PRO A 198 1.95 0.96 -15.71
N GLU A 199 2.48 1.32 -16.89
CA GLU A 199 3.39 0.47 -17.67
C GLU A 199 4.70 0.13 -16.92
N GLY A 200 5.17 1.04 -16.08
CA GLY A 200 6.29 0.83 -15.15
C GLY A 200 5.93 -0.01 -13.92
N GLY A 201 4.70 -0.51 -13.87
CA GLY A 201 4.19 -1.45 -12.88
C GLY A 201 3.78 -0.85 -11.55
N ILE A 202 3.32 -1.75 -10.67
CA ILE A 202 2.79 -1.44 -9.35
C ILE A 202 3.67 -2.07 -8.29
N TRP A 203 4.21 -1.25 -7.40
CA TRP A 203 5.18 -1.65 -6.40
C TRP A 203 4.54 -1.54 -5.02
N LEU A 204 4.20 -2.69 -4.44
CA LEU A 204 3.65 -2.82 -3.10
C LEU A 204 4.77 -2.69 -2.06
N ALA A 205 5.01 -1.46 -1.63
CA ALA A 205 6.08 -1.08 -0.72
C ALA A 205 5.52 -0.77 0.68
N GLY A 206 5.17 -1.82 1.42
CA GLY A 206 4.65 -1.72 2.79
C GLY A 206 4.97 -2.96 3.62
N GLY A 207 5.08 -2.78 4.94
CA GLY A 207 5.42 -3.89 5.83
C GLY A 207 4.37 -5.00 5.88
N ILE A 208 3.12 -4.71 5.52
CA ILE A 208 2.06 -5.72 5.51
C ILE A 208 2.18 -6.64 4.29
N SER A 209 2.44 -6.10 3.09
CA SER A 209 2.58 -6.92 1.88
C SER A 209 3.78 -7.87 1.96
N SER A 210 4.94 -7.38 2.40
CA SER A 210 6.15 -8.23 2.48
C SER A 210 6.06 -9.33 3.54
N LYS A 211 5.43 -9.06 4.70
CA LYS A 211 5.26 -10.07 5.77
C LYS A 211 4.20 -11.12 5.45
N ASN A 212 3.29 -10.84 4.52
CA ASN A 212 2.17 -11.71 4.16
C ASN A 212 2.23 -12.16 2.69
N GLU A 213 3.38 -12.06 2.04
CA GLU A 213 3.55 -12.34 0.60
C GLU A 213 2.98 -13.70 0.20
N SER A 214 3.30 -14.77 0.95
CA SER A 214 2.78 -16.11 0.66
C SER A 214 1.25 -16.18 0.72
N PHE A 215 0.62 -15.44 1.64
CA PHE A 215 -0.83 -15.37 1.75
C PHE A 215 -1.45 -14.62 0.56
N LEU A 216 -0.80 -13.54 0.09
CA LEU A 216 -1.27 -12.78 -1.07
C LEU A 216 -1.21 -13.60 -2.38
N ILE A 217 -0.20 -14.47 -2.51
CA ILE A 217 0.03 -15.34 -3.66
C ILE A 217 -0.87 -16.57 -3.64
N GLU A 218 -1.06 -17.19 -2.47
CA GLU A 218 -1.86 -18.40 -2.32
C GLU A 218 -3.26 -18.23 -2.94
N GLU A 219 -3.68 -19.20 -3.75
CA GLU A 219 -4.95 -19.17 -4.49
C GLU A 219 -5.19 -17.90 -5.33
N ASN A 220 -4.13 -17.16 -5.67
CA ASN A 220 -4.19 -15.85 -6.32
C ASN A 220 -5.06 -14.83 -5.54
N ARG A 221 -5.09 -14.88 -4.21
CA ARG A 221 -5.96 -14.04 -3.37
C ARG A 221 -5.94 -12.56 -3.75
N PHE A 222 -4.75 -11.98 -3.87
CA PHE A 222 -4.62 -10.58 -4.24
C PHE A 222 -5.07 -10.34 -5.69
N MET A 223 -4.53 -11.10 -6.64
CA MET A 223 -4.79 -10.88 -8.07
C MET A 223 -6.25 -11.14 -8.47
N ARG A 224 -6.92 -12.07 -7.79
CA ARG A 224 -8.36 -12.36 -7.97
C ARG A 224 -9.22 -11.11 -7.72
N ALA A 225 -8.91 -10.32 -6.70
CA ALA A 225 -9.62 -9.08 -6.41
C ALA A 225 -9.14 -7.90 -7.28
N PHE A 226 -7.84 -7.86 -7.59
CA PHE A 226 -7.23 -6.82 -8.42
C PHE A 226 -7.78 -6.83 -9.86
N GLU A 227 -7.95 -8.00 -10.47
CA GLU A 227 -8.37 -8.14 -11.87
C GLU A 227 -9.88 -7.95 -12.11
N ILE A 228 -10.67 -7.79 -11.05
CA ILE A 228 -12.12 -7.54 -11.17
C ILE A 228 -12.36 -6.12 -11.68
N ASN A 229 -13.20 -5.98 -12.69
CA ASN A 229 -13.70 -4.69 -13.15
C ASN A 229 -15.02 -4.91 -13.90
N SER A 230 -15.92 -3.93 -13.98
CA SER A 230 -17.14 -4.05 -14.79
C SER A 230 -16.82 -4.11 -16.29
N GLU A 231 -15.77 -3.42 -16.71
CA GLU A 231 -15.41 -3.25 -18.11
C GLU A 231 -14.49 -4.37 -18.62
N PRO A 232 -14.89 -5.16 -19.64
CA PRO A 232 -14.08 -6.27 -20.16
C PRO A 232 -12.69 -5.86 -20.67
N HIS A 233 -12.57 -4.67 -21.25
CA HIS A 233 -11.29 -4.17 -21.76
C HIS A 233 -10.33 -3.76 -20.63
N ILE A 234 -10.87 -3.24 -19.52
CA ILE A 234 -10.08 -2.95 -18.32
C ILE A 234 -9.62 -4.24 -17.64
N ARG A 235 -10.46 -5.28 -17.56
CA ARG A 235 -10.03 -6.60 -17.05
C ARG A 235 -8.84 -7.17 -17.83
N LYS A 236 -8.89 -7.09 -19.17
CA LYS A 236 -7.78 -7.52 -20.05
C LYS A 236 -6.51 -6.69 -19.87
N PHE A 237 -6.65 -5.42 -19.52
CA PHE A 237 -5.54 -4.54 -19.18
C PHE A 237 -4.93 -4.94 -17.83
N LEU A 238 -5.75 -5.04 -16.77
CA LEU A 238 -5.32 -5.39 -15.42
C LEU A 238 -4.61 -6.75 -15.38
N ALA A 239 -5.07 -7.74 -16.15
CA ALA A 239 -4.43 -9.06 -16.29
C ALA A 239 -3.03 -9.04 -16.93
N LYS A 240 -2.50 -7.86 -17.29
CA LYS A 240 -1.15 -7.66 -17.83
C LYS A 240 -0.32 -6.68 -17.02
N VAL A 241 -0.91 -6.05 -15.99
CA VAL A 241 -0.21 -5.04 -15.20
C VAL A 241 0.73 -5.72 -14.22
N PRO A 242 2.04 -5.45 -14.27
CA PRO A 242 2.99 -6.03 -13.34
C PRO A 242 2.74 -5.53 -11.92
N VAL A 243 2.57 -6.45 -10.97
CA VAL A 243 2.42 -6.16 -9.54
C VAL A 243 3.53 -6.85 -8.76
N MET A 244 4.36 -6.05 -8.10
CA MET A 244 5.54 -6.51 -7.37
C MET A 244 5.45 -6.14 -5.90
N ILE A 245 6.09 -6.93 -5.04
CA ILE A 245 6.21 -6.68 -3.61
C ILE A 245 7.65 -6.31 -3.31
N VAL A 246 7.85 -5.12 -2.73
CA VAL A 246 9.16 -4.71 -2.24
C VAL A 246 9.39 -5.33 -0.88
N ARG A 247 10.34 -6.27 -0.78
CA ARG A 247 10.58 -7.02 0.47
C ARG A 247 11.38 -6.23 1.50
N ASN A 248 12.25 -5.33 1.06
CA ASN A 248 13.08 -4.51 1.94
C ASN A 248 12.53 -3.08 2.06
N TYR A 249 11.93 -2.74 3.20
CA TYR A 249 11.40 -1.40 3.44
C TYR A 249 12.48 -0.34 3.79
N SER A 250 13.71 -0.76 4.09
CA SER A 250 14.83 0.15 4.40
C SER A 250 15.34 0.94 3.20
N ILE A 251 14.72 0.77 2.03
CA ILE A 251 15.07 1.47 0.80
C ILE A 251 14.73 2.97 0.83
N SER A 252 13.94 3.45 1.80
CA SER A 252 13.57 4.87 1.90
C SER A 252 14.79 5.80 2.00
N LEU A 253 15.88 5.38 2.66
CA LEU A 253 17.13 6.15 2.73
C LEU A 253 17.85 6.20 1.37
N ILE A 254 17.86 5.08 0.64
CA ILE A 254 18.40 5.02 -0.73
C ILE A 254 17.58 5.93 -1.64
N GLY A 255 16.27 5.93 -1.45
CA GLY A 255 15.34 6.82 -2.12
C GLY A 255 15.59 8.29 -1.86
N ALA A 256 15.84 8.68 -0.60
CA ALA A 256 16.20 10.05 -0.25
C ALA A 256 17.53 10.48 -0.90
N ALA A 257 18.52 9.59 -0.98
CA ALA A 257 19.77 9.85 -1.69
C ALA A 257 19.52 10.03 -3.21
N ASN A 258 18.72 9.17 -3.84
CA ASN A 258 18.36 9.32 -5.25
C ASN A 258 17.57 10.61 -5.51
N ALA A 259 16.64 10.97 -4.61
CA ALA A 259 15.89 12.22 -4.69
C ALA A 259 16.84 13.43 -4.71
N ALA A 260 17.87 13.45 -3.86
CA ALA A 260 18.87 14.51 -3.87
C ALA A 260 19.62 14.61 -5.21
N CYS A 261 19.97 13.47 -5.83
CA CYS A 261 20.59 13.45 -7.15
C CYS A 261 19.66 13.95 -8.27
N GLN A 262 18.39 13.53 -8.27
CA GLN A 262 17.42 13.89 -9.32
C GLN A 262 16.96 15.36 -9.20
N LEU A 263 16.71 15.84 -7.99
CA LEU A 263 16.29 17.22 -7.73
C LEU A 263 17.45 18.22 -7.91
N GLY A 264 18.66 17.85 -7.50
CA GLY A 264 19.85 18.69 -7.65
C GLY A 264 20.25 18.97 -9.10
N LYS A 265 19.97 18.04 -10.03
CA LYS A 265 20.22 18.23 -11.47
C LYS A 265 19.32 19.30 -12.12
N LYS A 266 18.14 19.59 -11.54
CA LYS A 266 17.20 20.62 -12.06
C LYS A 266 17.50 22.03 -11.55
N ALA A 267 18.34 22.16 -10.52
CA ALA A 267 18.65 23.45 -9.88
C ALA A 267 19.93 24.13 -10.42
N ARG A 268 20.56 23.56 -11.45
CA ARG A 268 21.68 24.13 -12.19
C ARG A 268 21.23 24.47 -13.61
#